data_AF-A0A2S9FHR3-F1
#
_entry.id   AF-A0A2S9FHR3-F1
#
_cell.length_a   1.000
_cell.length_b   1.000
_cell.length_c   1.000
_cell.angle_alpha   90.00
_cell.angle_beta   90.00
_cell.angle_gamma   90.00
#
_symmetry.space_group_name_H-M   'P 1'
#
loop_
_entity.id
_entity.type
_entity.pdbx_description
1 polymer ?
#
loop_
_entity_poly.entity_id
_entity_poly.type
_entity_poly.pdbx_seq_one_letter_code
_entity_poly.pdbx_strand_id
1 'polypeptide(L)'
;PGFVDAPTRERIEVDLVRTAVGVGPKELKDTADLTLFLLDQDGPEPDDTERARKRGISRGKQGSDGMTHLVGDMTPEAWAVWEVIFAKYAAPGMCNPDDPEPCTSGTPSQAQIDNDHRSLAQRQHDAIVAVGRIALMSGELGQLNGLPVSVIIRTTLQDLESRAGIGTTGGGTIVPIADVVRMASHANHYLAVFDKATGSALELFRAKRIATPAQRIMLIAREGGCT
;
A
#
# COMPACT_ATOMS: atom_id res chain seq x y z
N PRO A 1 -8.30 18.01 30.32
CA PRO A 1 -7.82 16.65 30.70
C PRO A 1 -8.51 16.14 31.98
N GLY A 2 -8.72 14.82 32.11
CA GLY A 2 -9.45 14.21 33.23
C GLY A 2 -8.79 14.36 34.60
N PHE A 3 -7.47 14.64 34.63
CA PHE A 3 -6.66 14.78 35.84
C PHE A 3 -6.63 16.21 36.43
N VAL A 4 -7.08 17.23 35.67
CA VAL A 4 -7.14 18.62 36.15
C VAL A 4 -8.36 18.80 37.05
N ASP A 5 -8.21 19.44 38.21
CA ASP A 5 -9.32 19.70 39.14
C ASP A 5 -10.37 20.66 38.55
N ALA A 6 -11.62 20.58 39.01
CA ALA A 6 -12.74 21.36 38.47
C ALA A 6 -12.51 22.89 38.56
N PRO A 7 -12.04 23.46 39.69
CA PRO A 7 -11.71 24.89 39.77
C PRO A 7 -10.67 25.35 38.74
N THR A 8 -9.62 24.55 38.51
CA THR A 8 -8.61 24.88 37.50
C THR A 8 -9.19 24.84 36.09
N ARG A 9 -10.07 23.87 35.78
CA ARG A 9 -10.77 23.81 34.47
C ARG A 9 -11.65 25.03 34.22
N GLU A 10 -12.44 25.44 35.21
CA GLU A 10 -13.31 26.62 35.11
C GLU A 10 -12.49 27.89 34.84
N ARG A 11 -11.35 28.05 35.52
CA ARG A 11 -10.44 29.19 35.28
C ARG A 11 -9.88 29.20 33.86
N ILE A 12 -9.44 28.05 33.36
CA ILE A 12 -8.92 27.91 31.98
C ILE A 12 -10.00 28.24 30.96
N GLU A 13 -11.23 27.77 31.18
CA GLU A 13 -12.36 28.06 30.29
C GLU A 13 -12.64 29.56 30.24
N VAL A 14 -12.67 30.24 31.40
CA VAL A 14 -12.83 31.70 31.48
C VAL A 14 -11.70 32.44 30.74
N ASP A 15 -10.46 31.98 30.88
CA ASP A 15 -9.31 32.62 30.23
C ASP A 15 -9.31 32.40 28.71
N LEU A 16 -9.74 31.22 28.24
CA LEU A 16 -9.92 30.94 26.81
C LEU A 16 -11.07 31.75 26.21
N VAL A 17 -12.20 31.88 26.92
CA VAL A 17 -13.33 32.73 26.50
C VAL A 17 -12.90 34.19 26.42
N ARG A 18 -12.11 34.69 27.40
CA ARG A 18 -11.57 36.05 27.37
C ARG A 18 -10.63 36.26 26.18
N THR A 19 -9.80 35.28 25.89
CA THR A 19 -8.86 35.31 24.75
C THR A 19 -9.61 35.32 23.42
N ALA A 20 -10.66 34.52 23.28
CA ALA A 20 -11.48 34.42 22.08
C ALA A 20 -12.15 35.75 21.65
N VAL A 21 -12.35 36.69 22.58
CA VAL A 21 -12.90 38.02 22.29
C VAL A 21 -11.90 38.89 21.49
N GLY A 22 -10.60 38.62 21.59
CA GLY A 22 -9.55 39.46 21.02
C GLY A 22 -8.72 38.86 19.88
N VAL A 23 -8.89 37.58 19.56
CA VAL A 23 -8.01 36.84 18.63
C VAL A 23 -8.78 36.04 17.58
N GLY A 24 -8.12 35.66 16.49
CA GLY A 24 -8.72 34.81 15.46
C GLY A 24 -8.83 33.33 15.88
N PRO A 25 -9.64 32.51 15.17
CA PRO A 25 -9.82 31.08 15.51
C PRO A 25 -8.53 30.26 15.56
N LYS A 26 -7.53 30.62 14.75
CA LYS A 26 -6.22 29.96 14.75
C LYS A 26 -5.44 30.28 16.03
N GLU A 27 -5.35 31.56 16.41
CA GLU A 27 -4.63 32.00 17.61
C GLU A 27 -5.32 31.49 18.89
N LEU A 28 -6.65 31.41 18.90
CA LEU A 28 -7.39 30.79 19.99
C LEU A 28 -7.05 29.30 20.11
N LYS A 29 -6.98 28.58 18.98
CA LYS A 29 -6.59 27.17 18.96
C LYS A 29 -5.15 26.99 19.44
N ASP A 30 -4.22 27.78 18.94
CA ASP A 30 -2.81 27.73 19.33
C ASP A 30 -2.64 28.03 20.84
N THR A 31 -3.42 28.97 21.38
CA THR A 31 -3.44 29.29 22.83
C THR A 31 -4.03 28.15 23.66
N ALA A 32 -5.09 27.50 23.17
CA ALA A 32 -5.68 26.34 23.83
C ALA A 32 -4.72 25.14 23.84
N ASP A 33 -4.07 24.88 22.70
CA ASP A 33 -3.07 23.81 22.54
C ASP A 33 -1.86 24.06 23.45
N LEU A 34 -1.36 25.30 23.52
CA LEU A 34 -0.28 25.68 24.44
C LEU A 34 -0.71 25.54 25.91
N THR A 35 -1.93 25.95 26.26
CA THR A 35 -2.45 25.85 27.62
C THR A 35 -2.58 24.39 28.05
N LEU A 36 -3.09 23.54 27.16
CA LEU A 36 -3.16 22.09 27.37
C LEU A 36 -1.77 21.47 27.52
N PHE A 37 -0.82 21.88 26.67
CA PHE A 37 0.57 21.45 26.78
C PHE A 37 1.16 21.81 28.14
N LEU A 38 1.05 23.07 28.58
CA LEU A 38 1.60 23.54 29.86
C LEU A 38 0.94 22.89 31.09
N LEU A 39 -0.32 22.46 30.97
CA LEU A 39 -1.03 21.72 32.02
C LEU A 39 -0.64 20.24 32.09
N ASP A 40 -0.03 19.71 31.03
CA ASP A 40 0.24 18.29 30.81
C ASP A 40 1.72 18.06 30.47
N GLN A 41 2.63 18.76 31.15
CA GLN A 41 4.09 18.63 30.91
C GLN A 41 4.62 17.23 31.28
N ASP A 42 3.97 16.56 32.25
CA ASP A 42 4.25 15.21 32.73
C ASP A 42 2.97 14.37 32.70
N GLY A 43 2.26 14.36 31.58
CA GLY A 43 0.99 13.63 31.45
C GLY A 43 1.06 12.18 31.91
N PRO A 44 -0.09 11.55 32.18
CA PRO A 44 -0.12 10.17 32.65
C PRO A 44 0.75 9.30 31.74
N GLU A 45 1.51 8.38 32.34
CA GLU A 45 2.39 7.45 31.62
C GLU A 45 1.64 6.92 30.38
N PRO A 46 2.30 6.88 29.19
CA PRO A 46 1.64 6.49 27.96
C PRO A 46 0.83 5.20 28.13
N ASP A 47 -0.49 5.32 28.16
CA ASP A 47 -1.37 4.19 28.42
C ASP A 47 -1.40 3.26 27.20
N ASP A 48 -0.88 2.04 27.39
CA ASP A 48 -0.91 0.96 26.41
C ASP A 48 -2.34 0.65 25.95
N THR A 49 -3.33 0.82 26.82
CA THR A 49 -4.75 0.60 26.53
C THR A 49 -5.28 1.66 25.55
N GLU A 50 -4.95 2.92 25.77
CA GLU A 50 -5.26 4.01 24.83
C GLU A 50 -4.60 3.79 23.47
N ARG A 51 -3.30 3.44 23.44
CA ARG A 51 -2.59 3.17 22.18
C ARG A 51 -3.22 1.98 21.45
N ALA A 52 -3.56 0.92 22.19
CA ALA A 52 -4.27 -0.22 21.64
C ALA A 52 -5.62 0.19 21.03
N ARG A 53 -6.39 1.07 21.68
CA ARG A 53 -7.68 1.53 21.14
C ARG A 53 -7.54 2.42 19.90
N LYS A 54 -6.52 3.28 19.86
CA LYS A 54 -6.30 4.26 18.77
C LYS A 54 -5.66 3.64 17.53
N ARG A 55 -4.81 2.61 17.68
CA ARG A 55 -4.09 2.01 16.55
C ARG A 55 -5.05 1.53 15.45
N GLY A 56 -4.77 1.89 14.21
CA GLY A 56 -5.59 1.48 13.09
C GLY A 56 -5.10 2.04 11.78
N ILE A 57 -5.35 1.30 10.70
CA ILE A 57 -5.13 1.77 9.33
C ILE A 57 -6.44 1.59 8.59
N SER A 58 -6.89 2.66 7.95
CA SER A 58 -8.13 2.69 7.17
C SER A 58 -7.87 3.33 5.82
N ARG A 59 -8.70 2.96 4.84
CA ARG A 59 -8.65 3.53 3.50
C ARG A 59 -9.98 4.17 3.14
N GLY A 60 -9.93 5.27 2.40
CA GLY A 60 -11.10 5.89 1.78
C GLY A 60 -11.60 5.12 0.56
N LYS A 61 -12.68 5.64 -0.04
CA LYS A 61 -13.10 5.23 -1.38
C LYS A 61 -12.01 5.61 -2.39
N GLN A 62 -11.90 4.83 -3.45
CA GLN A 62 -11.01 5.17 -4.56
C GLN A 62 -11.51 6.45 -5.24
N GLY A 63 -10.60 7.39 -5.48
CA GLY A 63 -10.86 8.64 -6.18
C GLY A 63 -11.04 8.42 -7.68
N SER A 64 -11.54 9.45 -8.37
CA SER A 64 -11.69 9.45 -9.84
C SER A 64 -10.35 9.40 -10.57
N ASP A 65 -9.27 9.79 -9.91
CA ASP A 65 -7.89 9.68 -10.36
C ASP A 65 -7.29 8.28 -10.15
N GLY A 66 -8.07 7.34 -9.59
CA GLY A 66 -7.61 5.98 -9.26
C GLY A 66 -6.83 5.90 -7.95
N MET A 67 -6.58 7.01 -7.26
CA MET A 67 -5.85 7.01 -6.00
C MET A 67 -6.74 6.55 -4.84
N THR A 68 -6.13 5.93 -3.82
CA THR A 68 -6.84 5.56 -2.60
C THR A 68 -6.16 6.25 -1.42
N HIS A 69 -6.91 7.10 -0.72
CA HIS A 69 -6.41 7.77 0.47
C HIS A 69 -6.30 6.78 1.63
N LEU A 70 -5.15 6.79 2.31
CA LEU A 70 -4.85 5.95 3.48
C LEU A 70 -4.67 6.85 4.69
N VAL A 71 -5.32 6.51 5.81
CA VAL A 71 -5.19 7.20 7.10
C VAL A 71 -4.93 6.16 8.17
N GLY A 72 -3.95 6.41 9.04
CA GLY A 72 -3.73 5.52 10.16
C GLY A 72 -2.94 6.13 11.30
N ASP A 73 -3.25 5.66 12.49
CA ASP A 73 -2.50 5.86 13.73
C ASP A 73 -1.68 4.60 13.99
N MET A 74 -0.37 4.71 13.91
CA MET A 74 0.56 3.58 14.07
C MET A 74 1.13 3.54 15.49
N THR A 75 1.32 2.33 16.01
CA THR A 75 2.08 2.15 17.25
C THR A 75 3.56 2.48 17.00
N PRO A 76 4.35 2.79 18.05
CA PRO A 76 5.79 2.98 17.91
C PRO A 76 6.49 1.78 17.27
N GLU A 77 6.09 0.55 17.64
CA GLU A 77 6.60 -0.68 17.04
C GLU A 77 6.31 -0.74 15.53
N ALA A 78 5.06 -0.48 15.12
CA ALA A 78 4.67 -0.52 13.72
C ALA A 78 5.43 0.53 12.90
N TRP A 79 5.62 1.74 13.45
CA TRP A 79 6.39 2.78 12.78
C TRP A 79 7.89 2.44 12.71
N ALA A 80 8.49 1.91 13.78
CA ALA A 80 9.89 1.49 13.79
C ALA A 80 10.22 0.47 12.70
N VAL A 81 9.30 -0.46 12.41
CA VAL A 81 9.43 -1.38 11.27
C VAL A 81 9.47 -0.62 9.94
N TRP A 82 8.56 0.32 9.74
CA TRP A 82 8.50 1.12 8.52
C TRP A 82 9.68 2.08 8.36
N GLU A 83 10.22 2.63 9.44
CA GLU A 83 11.39 3.53 9.40
C GLU A 83 12.59 2.86 8.73
N VAL A 84 12.92 1.64 9.13
CA VAL A 84 14.06 0.89 8.57
C VAL A 84 13.76 0.46 7.13
N ILE A 85 12.53 0.06 6.84
CA ILE A 85 12.10 -0.28 5.48
C ILE A 85 12.22 0.93 4.55
N PHE A 86 11.77 2.12 4.97
CA PHE A 86 11.89 3.34 4.19
C PHE A 86 13.34 3.79 4.04
N ALA A 87 14.16 3.68 5.08
CA ALA A 87 15.59 3.96 4.97
C ALA A 87 16.26 3.09 3.88
N LYS A 88 15.82 1.84 3.72
CA LYS A 88 16.31 0.92 2.68
C LYS A 88 15.73 1.20 1.29
N TYR A 89 14.40 1.24 1.18
CA TYR A 89 13.70 1.17 -0.11
C TYR A 89 13.22 2.52 -0.64
N ALA A 90 13.18 3.56 0.20
CA ALA A 90 12.84 4.93 -0.19
C ALA A 90 14.08 5.84 -0.30
N ALA A 91 15.29 5.28 -0.22
CA ALA A 91 16.53 6.02 -0.49
C ALA A 91 16.55 6.55 -1.93
N PRO A 92 17.26 7.66 -2.23
CA PRO A 92 17.36 8.17 -3.60
C PRO A 92 17.84 7.09 -4.57
N GLY A 93 17.18 6.98 -5.73
CA GLY A 93 17.47 5.99 -6.77
C GLY A 93 16.88 4.59 -6.51
N MET A 94 16.39 4.29 -5.30
CA MET A 94 15.76 3.00 -5.00
C MET A 94 14.31 2.94 -5.48
N CYS A 95 13.90 1.80 -6.02
CA CYS A 95 12.52 1.49 -6.39
C CYS A 95 11.88 2.56 -7.29
N ASN A 96 12.65 3.17 -8.19
CA ASN A 96 12.14 4.20 -9.10
C ASN A 96 11.40 3.55 -10.29
N PRO A 97 10.07 3.70 -10.42
CA PRO A 97 9.33 3.14 -11.55
C PRO A 97 9.61 3.85 -12.88
N ASP A 98 10.14 5.08 -12.84
CA ASP A 98 10.48 5.88 -14.03
C ASP A 98 11.88 5.54 -14.58
N ASP A 99 12.67 4.78 -13.82
CA ASP A 99 13.95 4.23 -14.27
C ASP A 99 13.70 3.02 -15.18
N PRO A 100 14.30 2.95 -16.39
CA PRO A 100 14.20 1.76 -17.25
C PRO A 100 14.69 0.46 -16.60
N GLU A 101 15.65 0.55 -15.67
CA GLU A 101 16.20 -0.56 -14.88
C GLU A 101 16.13 -0.24 -13.37
N PRO A 102 14.93 -0.31 -12.76
CA PRO A 102 14.74 0.08 -11.36
C PRO A 102 15.66 -0.69 -10.41
N CYS A 103 16.42 0.03 -9.58
CA CYS A 103 17.21 -0.60 -8.51
C CYS A 103 16.27 -1.06 -7.37
N THR A 104 16.04 -2.36 -7.25
CA THR A 104 15.19 -2.95 -6.18
C THR A 104 15.99 -3.69 -5.10
N SER A 105 17.31 -3.77 -5.25
CA SER A 105 18.21 -4.47 -4.33
C SER A 105 19.63 -3.93 -4.44
N GLY A 106 20.40 -4.03 -3.37
CA GLY A 106 21.77 -3.51 -3.35
C GLY A 106 21.80 -1.99 -3.16
N THR A 107 22.73 -1.33 -3.84
CA THR A 107 22.92 0.12 -3.79
C THR A 107 22.69 0.71 -5.19
N PRO A 108 21.87 1.76 -5.34
CA PRO A 108 21.70 2.44 -6.62
C PRO A 108 23.01 3.01 -7.15
N SER A 109 23.15 3.08 -8.46
CA SER A 109 24.28 3.81 -9.07
C SER A 109 24.13 5.32 -8.86
N GLN A 110 25.23 6.07 -8.97
CA GLN A 110 25.20 7.53 -8.85
C GLN A 110 24.25 8.18 -9.87
N ALA A 111 24.19 7.65 -11.10
CA ALA A 111 23.25 8.13 -12.11
C ALA A 111 21.78 7.93 -11.71
N GLN A 112 21.44 6.85 -11.01
CA GLN A 112 20.08 6.62 -10.53
C GLN A 112 19.71 7.56 -9.39
N ILE A 113 20.69 7.88 -8.53
CA ILE A 113 20.52 8.86 -7.45
C ILE A 113 20.29 10.25 -8.03
N ASP A 114 21.14 10.68 -8.98
CA ASP A 114 21.10 12.03 -9.55
C ASP A 114 19.84 12.28 -10.39
N ASN A 115 19.31 11.24 -11.05
CA ASN A 115 18.08 11.30 -11.85
C ASN A 115 16.79 11.03 -11.04
N ASP A 116 16.88 10.79 -9.73
CA ASP A 116 15.69 10.60 -8.90
C ASP A 116 15.13 11.95 -8.44
N HIS A 117 14.12 12.42 -9.17
CA HIS A 117 13.44 13.68 -8.88
C HIS A 117 12.20 13.53 -7.99
N ARG A 118 11.94 12.33 -7.45
CA ARG A 118 10.77 12.07 -6.62
C ARG A 118 10.94 12.68 -5.22
N SER A 119 9.87 13.25 -4.72
CA SER A 119 9.78 13.65 -3.31
C SER A 119 9.95 12.45 -2.38
N LEU A 120 10.29 12.69 -1.11
CA LEU A 120 10.38 11.62 -0.10
C LEU A 120 9.07 10.83 0.00
N ALA A 121 7.92 11.51 -0.02
CA ALA A 121 6.61 10.86 0.06
C ALA A 121 6.35 9.93 -1.15
N GLN A 122 6.74 10.33 -2.36
CA GLN A 122 6.65 9.47 -3.55
C GLN A 122 7.60 8.27 -3.45
N ARG A 123 8.84 8.46 -2.97
CA ARG A 123 9.76 7.34 -2.73
C ARG A 123 9.25 6.35 -1.69
N GLN A 124 8.63 6.84 -0.61
CA GLN A 124 7.98 5.99 0.40
C GLN A 124 6.79 5.23 -0.16
N HIS A 125 5.97 5.87 -1.02
CA HIS A 125 4.90 5.18 -1.74
C HIS A 125 5.44 4.01 -2.58
N ASP A 126 6.48 4.26 -3.37
CA ASP A 126 7.06 3.23 -4.25
C ASP A 126 7.75 2.13 -3.44
N ALA A 127 8.33 2.46 -2.28
CA ALA A 127 8.85 1.50 -1.32
C ALA A 127 7.74 0.58 -0.77
N ILE A 128 6.55 1.11 -0.44
CA ILE A 128 5.40 0.28 -0.01
C ILE A 128 5.03 -0.72 -1.12
N VAL A 129 4.99 -0.27 -2.38
CA VAL A 129 4.70 -1.14 -3.52
C VAL A 129 5.78 -2.23 -3.67
N ALA A 130 7.05 -1.87 -3.58
CA ALA A 130 8.17 -2.81 -3.69
C ALA A 130 8.14 -3.87 -2.57
N VAL A 131 7.94 -3.46 -1.32
CA VAL A 131 7.86 -4.35 -0.15
C VAL A 131 6.65 -5.28 -0.27
N GLY A 132 5.50 -4.76 -0.70
CA GLY A 132 4.31 -5.58 -0.95
C GLY A 132 4.56 -6.64 -2.04
N ARG A 133 5.29 -6.29 -3.10
CA ARG A 133 5.71 -7.26 -4.13
C ARG A 133 6.67 -8.31 -3.57
N ILE A 134 7.66 -7.91 -2.77
CA ILE A 134 8.59 -8.85 -2.12
C ILE A 134 7.82 -9.85 -1.25
N ALA A 135 6.87 -9.37 -0.44
CA ALA A 135 6.02 -10.22 0.39
C ALA A 135 5.16 -11.19 -0.45
N LEU A 136 4.53 -10.71 -1.53
CA LEU A 136 3.75 -11.57 -2.43
C LEU A 136 4.60 -12.62 -3.14
N MET A 137 5.85 -12.28 -3.48
CA MET A 137 6.78 -13.16 -4.18
C MET A 137 7.52 -14.13 -3.26
N SER A 138 7.53 -13.90 -1.93
CA SER A 138 8.22 -14.80 -0.98
C SER A 138 7.62 -16.20 -0.96
N GLY A 139 6.33 -16.33 -1.28
CA GLY A 139 5.57 -17.58 -1.16
C GLY A 139 5.23 -17.95 0.30
N GLU A 140 5.57 -17.10 1.26
CA GLU A 140 5.40 -17.35 2.70
C GLU A 140 4.06 -16.86 3.25
N LEU A 141 3.30 -16.09 2.46
CA LEU A 141 1.98 -15.59 2.87
C LEU A 141 0.89 -16.67 2.92
N GLY A 142 1.21 -17.91 2.52
CA GLY A 142 0.29 -19.04 2.55
C GLY A 142 -0.84 -18.92 1.53
N GLN A 143 -2.06 -19.24 1.97
CA GLN A 143 -3.24 -19.29 1.10
C GLN A 143 -4.37 -18.38 1.60
N LEU A 144 -5.08 -17.77 0.67
CA LEU A 144 -6.32 -17.04 0.86
C LEU A 144 -7.40 -17.67 -0.02
N ASN A 145 -8.51 -18.12 0.58
CA ASN A 145 -9.59 -18.83 -0.11
C ASN A 145 -9.12 -20.05 -0.93
N GLY A 146 -8.15 -20.81 -0.40
CA GLY A 146 -7.62 -22.02 -1.04
C GLY A 146 -6.64 -21.78 -2.20
N LEU A 147 -6.27 -20.53 -2.48
CA LEU A 147 -5.28 -20.15 -3.48
C LEU A 147 -4.10 -19.44 -2.81
N PRO A 148 -2.86 -19.54 -3.34
CA PRO A 148 -1.76 -18.70 -2.89
C PRO A 148 -2.14 -17.22 -2.89
N VAL A 149 -1.73 -16.48 -1.85
CA VAL A 149 -2.01 -15.04 -1.75
C VAL A 149 -1.46 -14.33 -2.98
N SER A 150 -2.37 -13.80 -3.81
CA SER A 150 -2.04 -13.26 -5.12
C SER A 150 -2.99 -12.13 -5.50
N VAL A 151 -2.50 -11.18 -6.31
CA VAL A 151 -3.31 -10.11 -6.88
C VAL A 151 -3.96 -10.65 -8.16
N ILE A 152 -5.27 -10.88 -8.09
CA ILE A 152 -6.08 -11.29 -9.25
C ILE A 152 -6.70 -10.03 -9.85
N ILE A 153 -6.43 -9.78 -11.14
CA ILE A 153 -7.02 -8.67 -11.90
C ILE A 153 -7.85 -9.24 -13.04
N ARG A 154 -9.08 -8.75 -13.17
CA ARG A 154 -9.98 -9.04 -14.28
C ARG A 154 -10.02 -7.87 -15.24
N THR A 155 -9.86 -8.14 -16.53
CA THR A 155 -10.01 -7.16 -17.62
C THR A 155 -10.50 -7.88 -18.87
N THR A 156 -10.77 -7.15 -19.96
CA THR A 156 -11.18 -7.73 -21.24
C THR A 156 -9.98 -7.85 -22.19
N LEU A 157 -10.07 -8.76 -23.16
CA LEU A 157 -9.06 -8.84 -24.24
C LEU A 157 -9.00 -7.53 -25.02
N GLN A 158 -10.16 -6.91 -25.29
CA GLN A 158 -10.26 -5.64 -26.00
C GLN A 158 -9.50 -4.51 -25.28
N ASP A 159 -9.62 -4.43 -23.96
CA ASP A 159 -8.93 -3.41 -23.16
C ASP A 159 -7.40 -3.62 -23.21
N LEU A 160 -6.95 -4.88 -23.16
CA LEU A 160 -5.53 -5.24 -23.28
C LEU A 160 -4.97 -4.95 -24.68
N GLU A 161 -5.70 -5.31 -25.74
CA GLU A 161 -5.28 -5.10 -27.14
C GLU A 161 -5.21 -3.62 -27.50
N SER A 162 -6.20 -2.84 -27.06
CA SER A 162 -6.23 -1.39 -27.28
C SER A 162 -5.29 -0.62 -26.36
N ARG A 163 -4.72 -1.28 -25.33
CA ARG A 163 -3.95 -0.66 -24.24
C ARG A 163 -4.73 0.46 -23.53
N ALA A 164 -6.05 0.37 -23.53
CA ALA A 164 -6.95 1.38 -23.01
C ALA A 164 -8.10 0.70 -22.27
N GLY A 165 -8.54 1.27 -21.15
CA GLY A 165 -9.59 0.70 -20.31
C GLY A 165 -9.11 0.44 -18.89
N ILE A 166 -9.72 -0.53 -18.22
CA ILE A 166 -9.44 -0.83 -16.81
C ILE A 166 -9.39 -2.33 -16.52
N GLY A 167 -8.61 -2.67 -15.50
CA GLY A 167 -8.73 -3.90 -14.74
C GLY A 167 -9.46 -3.67 -13.41
N THR A 168 -10.07 -4.71 -12.86
CA THR A 168 -10.65 -4.71 -11.51
C THR A 168 -10.00 -5.81 -10.69
N THR A 169 -9.46 -5.49 -9.52
CA THR A 169 -8.87 -6.49 -8.62
C THR A 169 -9.95 -7.35 -7.97
N GLY A 170 -9.57 -8.52 -7.42
CA GLY A 170 -10.48 -9.35 -6.62
C GLY A 170 -11.09 -8.62 -5.41
N GLY A 171 -10.44 -7.56 -4.91
CA GLY A 171 -10.95 -6.68 -3.85
C GLY A 171 -11.75 -5.46 -4.34
N GLY A 172 -11.98 -5.34 -5.66
CA GLY A 172 -12.78 -4.27 -6.26
C GLY A 172 -12.04 -2.97 -6.61
N THR A 173 -10.71 -2.93 -6.47
CA THR A 173 -9.92 -1.75 -6.89
C THR A 173 -9.88 -1.67 -8.42
N ILE A 174 -10.14 -0.49 -8.97
CA ILE A 174 -10.02 -0.22 -10.40
C ILE A 174 -8.56 0.16 -10.72
N VAL A 175 -8.00 -0.44 -11.77
CA VAL A 175 -6.58 -0.29 -12.15
C VAL A 175 -6.49 0.05 -13.64
N PRO A 176 -5.86 1.16 -14.06
CA PRO A 176 -5.66 1.48 -15.48
C PRO A 176 -4.90 0.37 -16.22
N ILE A 177 -5.20 0.13 -17.50
CA ILE A 177 -4.53 -0.96 -18.25
C ILE A 177 -3.02 -0.81 -18.32
N ALA A 178 -2.50 0.42 -18.40
CA ALA A 178 -1.06 0.66 -18.33
C ALA A 178 -0.44 0.07 -17.05
N ASP A 179 -1.11 0.24 -15.91
CA ASP A 179 -0.70 -0.33 -14.64
C ASP A 179 -0.90 -1.84 -14.58
N VAL A 180 -2.00 -2.37 -15.15
CA VAL A 180 -2.21 -3.81 -15.25
C VAL A 180 -1.06 -4.47 -16.01
N VAL A 181 -0.65 -3.90 -17.15
CA VAL A 181 0.49 -4.40 -17.95
C VAL A 181 1.80 -4.28 -17.18
N ARG A 182 2.02 -3.16 -16.49
CA ARG A 182 3.21 -2.95 -15.64
C ARG A 182 3.27 -3.90 -14.44
N MET A 183 2.13 -4.29 -13.87
CA MET A 183 2.04 -5.29 -12.82
C MET A 183 2.26 -6.71 -13.37
N ALA A 184 1.75 -6.99 -14.57
CA ALA A 184 1.88 -8.28 -15.23
C ALA A 184 3.33 -8.65 -15.53
N SER A 185 4.21 -7.68 -15.83
CA SER A 185 5.63 -7.95 -16.15
C SER A 185 6.39 -8.76 -15.09
N HIS A 186 5.93 -8.77 -13.83
CA HIS A 186 6.55 -9.51 -12.73
C HIS A 186 5.64 -10.63 -12.18
N ALA A 187 4.59 -11.02 -12.91
CA ALA A 187 3.56 -11.94 -12.43
C ALA A 187 3.64 -13.34 -13.06
N ASN A 188 3.08 -14.33 -12.34
CA ASN A 188 2.69 -15.59 -12.97
C ASN A 188 1.39 -15.37 -13.74
N HIS A 189 1.44 -15.47 -15.07
CA HIS A 189 0.29 -15.15 -15.91
C HIS A 189 -0.64 -16.34 -16.06
N TYR A 190 -1.91 -16.10 -15.75
CA TYR A 190 -3.03 -17.01 -16.00
C TYR A 190 -4.03 -16.28 -16.90
N LEU A 191 -4.51 -16.95 -17.94
CA LEU A 191 -5.57 -16.43 -18.81
C LEU A 191 -6.79 -17.32 -18.64
N ALA A 192 -7.86 -16.77 -18.08
CA ALA A 192 -9.16 -17.45 -18.00
C ALA A 192 -10.10 -16.87 -19.06
N VAL A 193 -10.68 -17.75 -19.88
CA VAL A 193 -11.66 -17.39 -20.90
C VAL A 193 -13.05 -17.70 -20.35
N PHE A 194 -13.97 -16.75 -20.46
CA PHE A 194 -15.34 -16.88 -20.00
C PHE A 194 -16.33 -16.68 -21.14
N ASP A 195 -17.44 -17.40 -21.11
CA ASP A 195 -18.58 -17.15 -21.98
C ASP A 195 -19.22 -15.81 -21.63
N LYS A 196 -19.45 -14.98 -22.64
CA LYS A 196 -20.06 -13.65 -22.47
C LYS A 196 -21.52 -13.72 -22.04
N ALA A 197 -22.26 -14.75 -22.47
CA ALA A 197 -23.70 -14.84 -22.18
C ALA A 197 -23.99 -15.27 -20.74
N THR A 198 -23.25 -16.27 -20.25
CA THR A 198 -23.49 -16.87 -18.92
C THR A 198 -22.44 -16.49 -17.87
N GLY A 199 -21.28 -15.99 -18.28
CA GLY A 199 -20.12 -15.79 -17.40
C GLY A 199 -19.42 -17.10 -17.01
N SER A 200 -19.79 -18.23 -17.63
CA SER A 200 -19.20 -19.54 -17.33
C SER A 200 -17.74 -19.59 -17.77
N ALA A 201 -16.88 -20.20 -16.96
CA ALA A 201 -15.49 -20.44 -17.35
C ALA A 201 -15.43 -21.49 -18.48
N LEU A 202 -14.81 -21.13 -19.59
CA LEU A 202 -14.60 -22.00 -20.74
C LEU A 202 -13.23 -22.67 -20.68
N GLU A 203 -12.16 -21.88 -20.46
CA GLU A 203 -10.79 -22.37 -20.48
C GLU A 203 -9.89 -21.60 -19.50
N LEU A 204 -8.83 -22.25 -19.01
CA LEU A 204 -7.81 -21.65 -18.16
C LEU A 204 -6.41 -22.02 -18.64
N PHE A 205 -5.67 -21.02 -19.12
CA PHE A 205 -4.30 -21.13 -19.60
C PHE A 205 -3.29 -20.61 -18.58
N ARG A 206 -2.05 -21.07 -18.69
CA ARG A 206 -0.91 -20.67 -17.84
C ARG A 206 0.28 -20.36 -18.72
N ALA A 207 0.93 -19.21 -18.53
CA ALA A 207 2.13 -18.86 -19.31
C ALA A 207 3.35 -19.71 -18.93
N LYS A 208 3.45 -20.14 -17.67
CA LYS A 208 4.56 -20.99 -17.19
C LYS A 208 4.15 -22.45 -17.15
N ARG A 209 4.79 -23.30 -17.96
CA ARG A 209 4.64 -24.77 -17.88
C ARG A 209 5.35 -25.26 -16.61
N ILE A 210 4.58 -25.87 -15.71
CA ILE A 210 5.07 -26.39 -14.41
C ILE A 210 5.63 -27.83 -14.49
N ALA A 211 5.61 -28.44 -15.67
CA ALA A 211 6.15 -29.78 -15.86
C ALA A 211 7.68 -29.73 -15.84
N THR A 212 8.32 -30.49 -14.93
CA THR A 212 9.77 -30.67 -14.92
C THR A 212 10.24 -31.34 -16.22
N PRO A 213 11.52 -31.22 -16.61
CA PRO A 213 12.05 -31.92 -17.78
C PRO A 213 11.75 -33.42 -17.77
N ALA A 214 11.83 -34.07 -16.60
CA ALA A 214 11.47 -35.48 -16.43
C ALA A 214 9.97 -35.76 -16.66
N GLN A 215 9.09 -34.90 -16.13
CA GLN A 215 7.64 -35.00 -16.37
C GLN A 215 7.29 -34.78 -17.85
N ARG A 216 8.00 -33.86 -18.54
CA ARG A 216 7.85 -33.67 -19.98
C ARG A 216 8.30 -34.89 -20.77
N ILE A 217 9.44 -35.49 -20.42
CA ILE A 217 9.95 -36.72 -21.06
C ILE A 217 8.95 -37.86 -20.86
N MET A 218 8.43 -38.05 -19.65
CA MET A 218 7.44 -39.11 -19.39
C MET A 218 6.10 -38.87 -20.09
N LEU A 219 5.63 -37.62 -20.19
CA LEU A 219 4.43 -37.29 -20.95
C LEU A 219 4.63 -37.51 -22.46
N ILE A 220 5.78 -37.12 -23.01
CA ILE A 220 6.12 -37.38 -24.42
C ILE A 220 6.20 -38.88 -24.69
N ALA A 221 6.82 -39.65 -23.79
CA ALA A 221 6.92 -41.11 -23.92
C ALA A 221 5.54 -41.80 -23.77
N ARG A 222 4.67 -41.29 -22.90
CA ARG A 222 3.33 -41.85 -22.66
C ARG A 222 2.33 -41.51 -23.77
N GLU A 223 2.38 -40.29 -24.29
CA GLU A 223 1.39 -39.76 -25.25
C GLU A 223 1.89 -39.78 -26.70
N GLY A 224 3.09 -40.33 -26.94
CA GLY A 224 3.66 -40.51 -28.27
C GLY A 224 4.28 -39.25 -28.89
N GLY A 225 4.38 -38.16 -28.12
CA GLY A 225 4.71 -36.83 -28.63
C GLY A 225 3.57 -36.23 -29.46
N CYS A 226 3.35 -34.91 -29.35
CA CYS A 226 2.46 -34.22 -30.28
C CYS A 226 3.26 -33.78 -31.51
N THR A 227 2.67 -33.94 -32.70
CA THR A 227 2.96 -33.09 -33.88
C THR A 227 2.72 -31.62 -33.57
#